data_AF-A0A5J4EBU5-F1
#
_entry.id   AF-A0A5J4EBU5-F1
#
_cell.length_a   1.000
_cell.length_b   1.000
_cell.length_c   1.000
_cell.angle_alpha   90.00
_cell.angle_beta   90.00
_cell.angle_gamma   90.00
#
_symmetry.space_group_name_H-M   'P 1'
#
loop_
_entity.id
_entity.type
_entity.pdbx_description
1 polymer ?
#
loop_
_entity_poly.entity_id
_entity_poly.type
_entity_poly.pdbx_seq_one_letter_code
_entity_poly.pdbx_strand_id
1 'polypeptide(L)'
;MCLLVLVAACQEVENVEQAQVAQSLCIADFEACINPIFDGTLNGSAGQVTCSASGCHNQAAGSGGAFKIFANAQPGSTEMLANFFAAKSFANLDNPAQSKLLLEPLQGVSSISGTHTGGDIFPNSADQCYQAIFSWISTRVDDRNSSSCGVCTAVVLASCGF
;
A
#
# COMPACT_ATOMS: atom_id res chain seq x y z
N MET A 1 25.80 -67.79 -19.91
CA MET A 1 25.44 -66.44 -20.41
C MET A 1 24.28 -65.95 -19.55
N CYS A 2 24.57 -65.11 -18.55
CA CYS A 2 23.59 -64.66 -17.54
C CYS A 2 22.96 -63.35 -18.03
N LEU A 3 21.65 -63.35 -18.27
CA LEU A 3 20.91 -62.19 -18.77
C LEU A 3 20.51 -61.33 -17.56
N LEU A 4 21.19 -60.20 -17.37
CA LEU A 4 20.87 -59.21 -16.34
C LEU A 4 19.67 -58.36 -16.79
N VAL A 5 18.56 -58.47 -16.07
CA VAL A 5 17.40 -57.58 -16.23
C VAL A 5 17.66 -56.31 -15.41
N LEU A 6 17.82 -55.18 -16.10
CA LEU A 6 17.90 -53.85 -15.51
C LEU A 6 16.48 -53.38 -15.17
N VAL A 7 16.18 -53.25 -13.87
CA VAL A 7 14.95 -52.64 -13.37
C VAL A 7 15.15 -51.13 -13.38
N ALA A 8 14.36 -50.41 -14.18
CA ALA A 8 14.29 -48.96 -14.15
C ALA A 8 13.52 -48.52 -12.90
N ALA A 9 14.19 -47.83 -11.97
CA ALA A 9 13.53 -47.17 -10.85
C ALA A 9 12.94 -45.84 -11.34
N CYS A 10 11.61 -45.73 -11.34
CA CYS A 10 10.96 -44.43 -11.40
C CYS A 10 11.22 -43.72 -10.06
N GLN A 11 12.10 -42.73 -10.04
CA GLN A 11 12.17 -41.81 -8.91
C GLN A 11 11.00 -40.85 -9.03
N GLU A 12 10.04 -40.93 -8.11
CA GLU A 12 9.08 -39.86 -7.89
C GLU A 12 9.88 -38.65 -7.39
N VAL A 13 10.00 -37.63 -8.25
CA VAL A 13 10.48 -36.33 -7.82
C VAL A 13 9.34 -35.71 -7.03
N GLU A 14 9.43 -35.77 -5.70
CA GLU A 14 8.56 -34.97 -4.85
C GLU A 14 8.84 -33.50 -5.17
N ASN A 15 7.92 -32.90 -5.92
CA ASN A 15 7.92 -31.46 -6.13
C ASN A 15 7.53 -30.84 -4.78
N VAL A 16 8.52 -30.60 -3.92
CA VAL A 16 8.35 -29.70 -2.78
C VAL A 16 8.23 -28.32 -3.39
N GLU A 17 7.02 -28.00 -3.88
CA GLU A 17 6.66 -26.66 -4.26
C GLU A 17 6.78 -25.85 -2.97
N GLN A 18 7.92 -25.18 -2.82
CA GLN A 18 8.12 -24.18 -1.80
C GLN A 18 7.06 -23.12 -2.07
N ALA A 19 5.92 -23.24 -1.41
CA ALA A 19 4.87 -22.24 -1.44
C ALA A 19 5.53 -20.95 -0.98
N GLN A 20 5.90 -20.11 -1.95
CA GLN A 20 6.47 -18.82 -1.70
C GLN A 20 5.38 -18.05 -0.95
N VAL A 21 5.56 -17.90 0.37
CA VAL A 21 4.54 -17.29 1.23
C VAL A 21 4.28 -15.92 0.65
N ALA A 22 3.06 -15.72 0.12
CA ALA A 22 2.72 -14.51 -0.62
C ALA A 22 2.82 -13.34 0.35
N GLN A 23 3.89 -12.56 0.23
CA GLN A 23 4.16 -11.44 1.12
C GLN A 23 3.02 -10.43 1.04
N SER A 24 2.67 -9.88 2.19
CA SER A 24 1.60 -8.92 2.38
C SER A 24 2.08 -7.68 3.14
N LEU A 25 1.14 -6.79 3.44
CA LEU A 25 1.30 -5.62 4.28
C LEU A 25 0.42 -5.78 5.52
N CYS A 26 0.79 -5.13 6.62
CA CYS A 26 0.05 -5.18 7.87
C CYS A 26 -1.24 -4.36 7.80
N ILE A 27 -2.38 -5.00 8.11
CA ILE A 27 -3.66 -4.27 8.20
C ILE A 27 -3.73 -3.42 9.45
N ALA A 28 -3.27 -3.91 10.61
CA ALA A 28 -3.29 -3.13 11.84
C ALA A 28 -2.49 -1.81 11.72
N ASP A 29 -1.35 -1.85 11.03
CA ASP A 29 -0.55 -0.64 10.77
C ASP A 29 -1.22 0.29 9.76
N PHE A 30 -1.88 -0.29 8.76
CA PHE A 30 -2.67 0.48 7.80
C PHE A 30 -3.80 1.25 8.50
N GLU A 31 -4.59 0.57 9.31
CA GLU A 31 -5.72 1.16 10.03
C GLU A 31 -5.27 2.28 10.97
N ALA A 32 -4.20 2.04 11.72
CA ALA A 32 -3.74 2.97 12.75
C ALA A 32 -2.96 4.17 12.20
N CYS A 33 -2.17 3.98 11.13
CA CYS A 33 -1.18 4.98 10.71
C CYS A 33 -1.35 5.47 9.27
N ILE A 34 -2.00 4.71 8.39
CA ILE A 34 -2.06 5.03 6.95
C ILE A 34 -3.43 5.54 6.54
N ASN A 35 -4.52 4.84 6.88
CA ASN A 35 -5.86 5.29 6.54
C ASN A 35 -6.18 6.72 7.05
N PRO A 36 -5.72 7.14 8.26
CA PRO A 36 -5.90 8.52 8.72
C PRO A 36 -5.27 9.58 7.80
N ILE A 37 -4.21 9.24 7.07
CA ILE A 37 -3.59 10.14 6.08
C ILE A 37 -4.53 10.37 4.90
N PHE A 38 -5.26 9.33 4.47
CA PHE A 38 -6.19 9.44 3.35
C PHE A 38 -7.47 10.20 3.72
N ASP A 39 -7.97 10.00 4.93
CA ASP A 39 -9.16 10.68 5.45
C ASP A 39 -8.88 12.11 5.92
N GLY A 40 -7.65 12.39 6.32
CA GLY A 40 -7.21 13.65 6.89
C GLY A 40 -7.17 14.82 5.92
N THR A 41 -7.33 16.03 6.46
CA THR A 41 -6.96 17.27 5.78
C THR A 41 -5.45 17.48 5.89
N LEU A 42 -4.79 17.58 4.75
CA LEU A 42 -3.35 17.82 4.60
C LEU A 42 -3.11 19.19 3.96
N ASN A 43 -1.87 19.69 4.01
CA ASN A 43 -1.48 20.91 3.33
C ASN A 43 -0.94 20.59 1.93
N GLY A 44 -1.73 20.82 0.88
CA GLY A 44 -1.25 20.73 -0.49
C GLY A 44 -0.59 22.03 -0.94
N SER A 45 0.14 22.01 -2.05
CA SER A 45 0.84 23.19 -2.58
C SER A 45 -0.10 24.36 -2.92
N ALA A 46 -1.37 24.06 -3.20
CA ALA A 46 -2.41 25.03 -3.54
C ALA A 46 -3.42 25.30 -2.41
N GLY A 47 -3.18 24.77 -1.20
CA GLY A 47 -4.08 24.88 -0.05
C GLY A 47 -4.43 23.54 0.57
N GLN A 48 -5.40 23.54 1.48
CA GLN A 48 -5.81 22.31 2.17
C GLN A 48 -6.47 21.31 1.21
N VAL A 49 -6.09 20.04 1.32
CA VAL A 49 -6.56 18.93 0.49
C VAL A 49 -6.90 17.71 1.34
N THR A 50 -7.76 16.84 0.83
CA THR A 50 -8.04 15.51 1.39
C THR A 50 -7.96 14.47 0.27
N CYS A 51 -7.56 13.23 0.59
CA CYS A 51 -7.57 12.18 -0.42
C CYS A 51 -8.98 11.61 -0.62
N SER A 52 -9.63 11.18 0.47
CA SER A 52 -10.92 10.47 0.45
C SER A 52 -12.12 11.29 0.96
N ALA A 53 -11.96 12.10 2.02
CA ALA A 53 -13.05 12.80 2.69
C ALA A 53 -13.44 14.08 1.93
N SER A 54 -14.53 14.05 1.17
CA SER A 54 -14.89 15.09 0.17
C SER A 54 -13.85 15.30 -0.94
N GLY A 55 -12.84 14.42 -1.00
CA GLY A 55 -11.69 14.51 -1.90
C GLY A 55 -11.83 13.67 -3.18
N CYS A 56 -10.79 13.72 -4.02
CA CYS A 56 -10.79 13.08 -5.35
C CYS A 56 -10.91 11.55 -5.29
N HIS A 57 -10.42 10.89 -4.26
CA HIS A 57 -10.42 9.42 -4.15
C HIS A 57 -11.59 8.86 -3.35
N ASN A 58 -12.66 9.65 -3.13
CA ASN A 58 -13.85 9.15 -2.47
C ASN A 58 -14.51 7.99 -3.26
N GLN A 59 -14.84 6.89 -2.58
CA GLN A 59 -15.48 5.71 -3.18
C GLN A 59 -16.82 6.02 -3.86
N ALA A 60 -17.65 6.89 -3.29
CA ALA A 60 -19.01 7.13 -3.78
C ALA A 60 -19.06 7.99 -5.05
N ALA A 61 -18.18 8.98 -5.20
CA ALA A 61 -18.29 9.97 -6.28
C ALA A 61 -16.98 10.67 -6.70
N GLY A 62 -15.80 10.19 -6.27
CA GLY A 62 -14.54 10.89 -6.51
C GLY A 62 -14.05 10.85 -7.98
N SER A 63 -13.28 11.86 -8.41
CA SER A 63 -12.68 11.97 -9.75
C SER A 63 -11.25 11.41 -9.88
N GLY A 64 -10.63 10.95 -8.79
CA GLY A 64 -9.24 10.50 -8.68
C GLY A 64 -8.94 9.12 -9.30
N GLY A 65 -9.67 8.75 -10.36
CA GLY A 65 -9.46 7.47 -11.05
C GLY A 65 -9.78 6.24 -10.19
N ALA A 66 -8.99 5.18 -10.37
CA ALA A 66 -9.25 3.85 -9.82
C ALA A 66 -8.88 3.67 -8.34
N PHE A 67 -8.06 4.55 -7.78
CA PHE A 67 -7.79 4.53 -6.33
C PHE A 67 -9.01 5.11 -5.61
N LYS A 68 -9.77 4.24 -4.92
CA LYS A 68 -11.02 4.57 -4.26
C LYS A 68 -10.98 4.16 -2.79
N ILE A 69 -11.26 5.12 -1.91
CA ILE A 69 -11.20 4.99 -0.46
C ILE A 69 -12.56 5.41 0.12
N PHE A 70 -13.12 4.58 0.99
CA PHE A 70 -14.26 4.91 1.84
C PHE A 70 -13.82 5.89 2.92
N ALA A 71 -14.35 7.11 2.89
CA ALA A 71 -14.04 8.12 3.88
C ALA A 71 -14.55 7.74 5.27
N ASN A 72 -13.75 8.00 6.31
CA ASN A 72 -14.10 7.76 7.72
C ASN A 72 -14.44 6.30 8.02
N ALA A 73 -13.82 5.36 7.29
CA ALA A 73 -13.95 3.94 7.57
C ALA A 73 -13.53 3.65 9.02
N GLN A 74 -14.31 2.84 9.73
CA GLN A 74 -14.00 2.50 11.12
C GLN A 74 -13.00 1.33 11.15
N PRO A 75 -12.01 1.33 12.07
CA PRO A 75 -11.10 0.20 12.23
C PRO A 75 -11.84 -1.15 12.35
N GLY A 76 -11.35 -2.18 11.67
CA GLY A 76 -11.98 -3.50 11.62
C GLY A 76 -13.27 -3.60 10.78
N SER A 77 -13.74 -2.52 10.14
CA SER A 77 -14.92 -2.58 9.27
C SER A 77 -14.61 -3.15 7.88
N THR A 78 -15.65 -3.55 7.15
CA THR A 78 -15.52 -4.00 5.75
C THR A 78 -14.99 -2.88 4.86
N GLU A 79 -15.39 -1.64 5.10
CA GLU A 79 -14.90 -0.44 4.40
C GLU A 79 -13.40 -0.23 4.65
N MET A 80 -12.94 -0.39 5.89
CA MET A 80 -11.54 -0.28 6.23
C MET A 80 -10.70 -1.38 5.56
N LEU A 81 -11.22 -2.61 5.54
CA LEU A 81 -10.61 -3.70 4.80
C LEU A 81 -10.54 -3.42 3.30
N ALA A 82 -11.58 -2.82 2.73
CA ALA A 82 -11.59 -2.39 1.34
C ALA A 82 -10.55 -1.30 1.07
N ASN A 83 -10.42 -0.31 1.97
CA ASN A 83 -9.38 0.72 1.89
C ASN A 83 -7.97 0.12 1.91
N PHE A 84 -7.72 -0.85 2.79
CA PHE A 84 -6.44 -1.58 2.85
C PHE A 84 -6.09 -2.23 1.51
N PHE A 85 -7.05 -2.94 0.91
CA PHE A 85 -6.82 -3.61 -0.37
C PHE A 85 -6.65 -2.63 -1.53
N ALA A 86 -7.44 -1.55 -1.54
CA ALA A 86 -7.27 -0.47 -2.50
C ALA A 86 -5.85 0.10 -2.41
N ALA A 87 -5.39 0.50 -1.22
CA ALA A 87 -4.04 1.02 -1.03
C ALA A 87 -2.96 0.00 -1.43
N LYS A 88 -3.07 -1.25 -0.97
CA LYS A 88 -2.13 -2.33 -1.32
C LYS A 88 -2.02 -2.52 -2.84
N SER A 89 -3.10 -2.38 -3.60
CA SER A 89 -3.07 -2.53 -5.07
C SER A 89 -2.28 -1.43 -5.81
N PHE A 90 -2.02 -0.30 -5.15
CA PHE A 90 -1.19 0.81 -5.68
C PHE A 90 0.21 0.85 -5.04
N ALA A 91 0.51 -0.09 -4.16
CA ALA A 91 1.83 -0.28 -3.57
C ALA A 91 2.70 -1.17 -4.47
N ASN A 92 3.91 -0.70 -4.79
CA ASN A 92 4.93 -1.51 -5.43
C ASN A 92 5.72 -2.24 -4.34
N LEU A 93 5.52 -3.55 -4.23
CA LEU A 93 6.12 -4.34 -3.16
C LEU A 93 7.60 -4.67 -3.39
N ASP A 94 8.10 -4.53 -4.61
CA ASP A 94 9.52 -4.77 -4.93
C ASP A 94 10.35 -3.49 -4.82
N ASN A 95 9.72 -2.34 -5.11
CA ASN A 95 10.32 -1.02 -5.00
C ASN A 95 9.33 -0.03 -4.40
N PRO A 96 9.26 0.06 -3.05
CA PRO A 96 8.30 0.91 -2.34
C PRO A 96 8.27 2.36 -2.83
N ALA A 97 9.42 2.96 -3.13
CA ALA A 97 9.51 4.34 -3.62
C ALA A 97 8.87 4.54 -5.01
N GLN A 98 8.66 3.47 -5.77
CA GLN A 98 7.97 3.50 -7.07
C GLN A 98 6.46 3.20 -6.96
N SER A 99 5.92 3.16 -5.74
CA SER A 99 4.48 3.02 -5.53
C SER A 99 3.74 4.26 -6.03
N LYS A 100 2.61 4.06 -6.72
CA LYS A 100 1.76 5.19 -7.16
C LYS A 100 1.24 6.02 -5.99
N LEU A 101 1.01 5.36 -4.84
CA LEU A 101 0.66 6.05 -3.59
C LEU A 101 1.67 7.12 -3.14
N LEU A 102 2.93 6.99 -3.57
CA LEU A 102 4.01 7.92 -3.23
C LEU A 102 4.33 8.85 -4.40
N LEU A 103 4.36 8.34 -5.63
CA LEU A 103 4.80 9.11 -6.80
C LEU A 103 3.77 10.14 -7.28
N GLU A 104 2.48 9.79 -7.29
CA GLU A 104 1.45 10.71 -7.82
C GLU A 104 1.34 12.00 -6.97
N PRO A 105 1.25 11.95 -5.63
CA PRO A 105 1.16 13.16 -4.82
C PRO A 105 2.50 13.89 -4.58
N LEU A 106 3.63 13.41 -5.08
CA LEU A 106 4.97 13.96 -4.80
C LEU A 106 5.34 15.10 -5.75
N GLN A 107 5.83 16.20 -5.19
CA GLN A 107 6.18 17.40 -5.94
C GLN A 107 7.12 17.13 -7.11
N GLY A 108 6.72 17.63 -8.29
CA GLY A 108 7.53 17.55 -9.51
C GLY A 108 7.74 16.12 -10.02
N VAL A 109 7.05 15.16 -9.41
CA VAL A 109 7.05 13.75 -9.79
C VAL A 109 5.62 13.40 -10.18
N SER A 110 5.50 12.53 -11.17
CA SER A 110 4.23 11.98 -11.60
C SER A 110 4.51 10.59 -12.11
N SER A 111 3.57 9.66 -11.93
CA SER A 111 3.72 8.38 -12.60
C SER A 111 3.55 8.57 -14.12
N ILE A 112 3.54 7.46 -14.87
CA ILE A 112 3.30 7.44 -16.33
C ILE A 112 2.01 8.21 -16.71
N SER A 113 1.07 8.39 -15.79
CA SER A 113 -0.26 8.99 -16.03
C SER A 113 -0.27 10.53 -16.14
N GLY A 114 0.87 11.21 -15.94
CA GLY A 114 0.95 12.68 -15.90
C GLY A 114 0.60 13.27 -14.53
N THR A 115 0.53 14.60 -14.44
CA THR A 115 0.40 15.31 -13.14
C THR A 115 -0.84 14.90 -12.36
N HIS A 116 -0.65 14.65 -11.07
CA HIS A 116 -1.74 14.35 -10.15
C HIS A 116 -2.72 15.53 -10.09
N THR A 117 -3.98 15.28 -10.47
CA THR A 117 -4.99 16.33 -10.60
C THR A 117 -5.28 17.05 -9.28
N GLY A 118 -5.10 16.36 -8.14
CA GLY A 118 -5.19 16.96 -6.80
C GLY A 118 -4.03 17.91 -6.45
N GLY A 119 -3.05 18.06 -7.35
CA GLY A 119 -1.84 18.83 -7.13
C GLY A 119 -0.76 18.07 -6.36
N ASP A 120 0.34 18.77 -6.11
CA ASP A 120 1.43 18.29 -5.27
C ASP A 120 0.99 18.35 -3.80
N ILE A 121 1.14 17.23 -3.10
CA ILE A 121 0.81 17.11 -1.68
C ILE A 121 2.08 16.94 -0.87
N PHE A 122 2.99 16.05 -1.28
CA PHE A 122 4.27 15.85 -0.60
C PHE A 122 5.34 16.76 -1.22
N PRO A 123 5.97 17.67 -0.47
CA PRO A 123 7.02 18.55 -1.01
C PRO A 123 8.30 17.78 -1.39
N ASN A 124 8.57 16.65 -0.73
CA ASN A 124 9.67 15.75 -1.05
C ASN A 124 9.48 14.42 -0.29
N SER A 125 10.38 13.47 -0.52
CA SER A 125 10.35 12.17 0.15
C SER A 125 10.63 12.22 1.65
N ALA A 126 11.07 13.33 2.23
CA ALA A 126 11.26 13.46 3.69
C ALA A 126 9.98 13.92 4.43
N ASP A 127 8.88 14.17 3.70
CA ASP A 127 7.57 14.44 4.29
C ASP A 127 7.14 13.30 5.24
N GLN A 128 6.51 13.64 6.37
CA GLN A 128 6.18 12.65 7.39
C GLN A 128 5.10 11.67 6.94
N CYS A 129 4.09 12.14 6.19
CA CYS A 129 3.06 11.26 5.64
C CYS A 129 3.61 10.40 4.49
N TYR A 130 4.48 10.97 3.65
CA TYR A 130 5.24 10.18 2.67
C TYR A 130 6.00 9.04 3.36
N GLN A 131 6.76 9.34 4.40
CA GLN A 131 7.59 8.36 5.12
C GLN A 131 6.74 7.30 5.83
N ALA A 132 5.58 7.66 6.38
CA ALA A 132 4.67 6.68 6.98
C ALA A 132 4.16 5.68 5.93
N ILE A 133 3.68 6.16 4.78
CA ILE A 133 3.23 5.30 3.69
C ILE A 133 4.39 4.46 3.15
N PHE A 134 5.56 5.07 2.92
CA PHE A 134 6.75 4.37 2.47
C PHE A 134 7.19 3.27 3.43
N SER A 135 7.19 3.54 4.74
CA SER A 135 7.58 2.58 5.77
C SER A 135 6.60 1.41 5.86
N TRP A 136 5.30 1.68 5.80
CA TRP A 136 4.27 0.64 5.71
C TRP A 136 4.47 -0.22 4.46
N ILE A 137 4.66 0.41 3.28
CA ILE A 137 4.97 -0.31 2.05
C ILE A 137 6.37 -0.94 2.11
N SER A 138 7.30 -0.57 2.99
CA SER A 138 8.60 -1.24 3.07
C SER A 138 8.60 -2.45 4.00
N THR A 139 7.60 -2.52 4.89
CA THR A 139 7.48 -3.58 5.89
C THR A 139 6.59 -4.70 5.37
N ARG A 140 7.22 -5.77 4.87
CA ARG A 140 6.53 -7.00 4.42
C ARG A 140 6.19 -7.89 5.61
N VAL A 141 5.08 -8.61 5.50
CA VAL A 141 4.69 -9.66 6.44
C VAL A 141 4.17 -10.88 5.69
N ASP A 142 4.34 -12.06 6.28
CA ASP A 142 3.85 -13.32 5.70
C ASP A 142 2.32 -13.39 5.65
N ASP A 143 1.64 -12.75 6.62
CA ASP A 143 0.19 -12.59 6.65
C ASP A 143 -0.19 -11.18 7.12
N ARG A 144 -1.26 -10.61 6.57
CA ARG A 144 -1.72 -9.24 6.91
C ARG A 144 -2.14 -9.06 8.37
N ASN A 145 -2.48 -10.15 9.06
CA ASN A 145 -2.86 -10.20 10.47
C ASN A 145 -1.75 -10.86 11.32
N SER A 146 -0.52 -10.94 10.80
CA SER A 146 0.62 -11.47 11.54
C SER A 146 0.78 -10.78 12.91
N SER A 147 1.26 -11.53 13.90
CA SER A 147 1.61 -10.99 15.23
C SER A 147 2.75 -9.96 15.19
N SER A 148 3.46 -9.85 14.07
CA SER A 148 4.46 -8.82 13.81
C SER A 148 3.88 -7.47 13.40
N CYS A 149 2.57 -7.36 13.19
CA CYS A 149 1.89 -6.10 12.89
C CYS A 149 1.66 -5.23 14.12
N GLY A 150 1.34 -3.95 13.92
CA GLY A 150 1.02 -3.01 15.00
C GLY A 150 2.26 -2.27 15.52
N VAL A 151 3.24 -2.05 14.66
CA VAL A 151 4.54 -1.44 14.97
C VAL A 151 4.73 -0.06 14.34
N CYS A 152 3.68 0.50 13.72
CA CYS A 152 3.72 1.83 13.13
C CYS A 152 3.57 2.97 14.16
N THR A 153 4.00 4.18 13.75
CA THR A 153 3.78 5.42 14.51
C THR A 153 2.84 6.31 13.73
N ALA A 154 1.72 6.71 14.36
CA ALA A 154 0.77 7.63 13.74
C ALA A 154 1.41 9.01 13.52
N VAL A 155 1.10 9.62 12.38
CA VAL A 155 1.61 10.95 12.02
C VAL A 155 0.64 12.04 12.48
N VAL A 156 1.18 13.18 12.91
CA VAL A 156 0.38 14.38 13.15
C VAL A 156 0.03 14.99 11.80
N LEU A 157 -1.22 14.94 11.36
CA LEU A 157 -1.59 15.34 9.99
C LEU A 157 -1.21 16.78 9.63
N ALA A 158 -1.16 17.68 10.60
CA ALA A 158 -0.76 19.08 10.40
C ALA A 158 0.73 19.26 10.04
N SER A 159 1.58 18.24 10.25
CA SER A 159 2.97 18.24 9.80
C SER A 159 3.18 17.57 8.45
N CYS A 160 2.10 17.20 7.77
CA CYS A 160 2.15 16.60 6.44
C CYS A 160 1.88 17.62 5.34
N GLY A 161 2.66 17.50 4.28
CA GLY A 161 2.58 18.31 3.08
C GLY A 161 3.34 19.63 3.19
N PHE A 162 2.82 20.66 2.51
CA PHE A 162 3.42 21.98 2.35
C PHE A 162 3.25 22.90 3.57
#